data_AF-A0A2A5WZ34-F1
#
_entry.id   AF-A0A2A5WZ34-F1
#
_cell.length_a   1.000
_cell.length_b   1.000
_cell.length_c   1.000
_cell.angle_alpha   90.00
_cell.angle_beta   90.00
_cell.angle_gamma   90.00
#
_symmetry.space_group_name_H-M   'P 1'
#
loop_
_entity.id
_entity.type
_entity.pdbx_description
1 polymer ?
#
loop_
_entity_poly.entity_id
_entity_poly.type
_entity_poly.pdbx_seq_one_letter_code
_entity_poly.pdbx_strand_id
1 'polypeptide(L)' 'MIIKIIRWGLRLHSFFHLFEFFSALYEEAYITASIAFTAAVIEILASIYLPKEHIHLKGLISDVHEDCDDDK' A
#
# COMPACT_ATOMS: atom_id res chain seq x y z
N MET A 1 -4.74 10.09 -12.87
CA MET A 1 -3.97 9.04 -13.58
C MET A 1 -2.96 8.34 -12.67
N ILE A 2 -2.09 9.10 -11.98
CA ILE A 2 -1.05 8.58 -11.07
C ILE A 2 -1.60 7.67 -9.97
N ILE A 3 -2.66 8.07 -9.26
CA ILE A 3 -3.29 7.24 -8.20
C ILE A 3 -3.71 5.86 -8.71
N LYS A 4 -4.19 5.75 -9.97
CA LYS A 4 -4.54 4.45 -10.55
C LYS A 4 -3.31 3.57 -10.77
N ILE A 5 -2.19 4.15 -11.20
CA ILE A 5 -0.91 3.44 -11.36
C ILE A 5 -0.40 2.98 -9.99
N ILE A 6 -0.45 3.84 -8.97
CA ILE A 6 -0.04 3.48 -7.60
C ILE A 6 -0.89 2.33 -7.06
N ARG A 7 -2.22 2.36 -7.21
CA ARG A 7 -3.08 1.26 -6.76
C ARG A 7 -2.77 -0.05 -7.45
N TRP A 8 -2.52 -0.03 -8.76
CA TRP A 8 -2.11 -1.23 -9.50
C TRP A 8 -0.71 -1.69 -9.12
N GLY A 9 0.22 -0.77 -8.88
CA GLY A 9 1.56 -1.04 -8.39
C GLY A 9 1.54 -1.73 -7.02
N LEU A 10 0.76 -1.23 -6.06
CA LEU A 10 0.58 -1.85 -4.74
C LEU A 10 0.00 -3.27 -4.84
N ARG A 11 -0.96 -3.50 -5.74
CA ARG A 11 -1.48 -4.85 -5.98
C ARG A 11 -0.40 -5.76 -6.55
N LEU A 12 0.31 -5.32 -7.58
CA LEU A 12 1.40 -6.10 -8.19
C LEU A 12 2.51 -6.41 -7.18
N HIS A 13 2.91 -5.43 -6.37
CA HIS A 13 3.92 -5.60 -5.33
C HIS A 13 3.46 -6.62 -4.28
N SER A 14 2.19 -6.55 -3.86
CA SER A 14 1.65 -7.51 -2.88
C SER A 14 1.71 -8.95 -3.38
N PHE A 15 1.58 -9.19 -4.71
CA PHE A 15 1.79 -10.51 -5.29
C PHE A 15 3.24 -11.00 -5.16
N PHE A 16 4.23 -10.11 -5.28
CA PHE A 16 5.64 -10.47 -5.05
C PHE A 16 5.90 -10.82 -3.58
N HIS A 17 5.33 -10.06 -2.63
CA HIS A 17 5.43 -10.40 -1.22
C HIS A 17 4.73 -11.72 -0.86
N LEU A 18 3.64 -12.09 -1.54
CA LEU A 18 3.04 -13.41 -1.37
C LEU A 18 3.97 -14.52 -1.89
N PHE A 19 4.66 -14.31 -3.01
CA PHE A 19 5.66 -15.27 -3.50
C PHE A 19 6.83 -15.41 -2.51
N GLU A 20 7.32 -14.29 -1.98
CA GLU A 20 8.34 -14.26 -0.93
C GLU A 20 7.88 -14.97 0.35
N PHE A 21 6.64 -14.74 0.78
CA PHE A 21 6.05 -15.43 1.94
C PHE A 21 6.08 -16.95 1.77
N PHE A 22 5.58 -17.47 0.64
CA PHE A 22 5.58 -18.92 0.40
C PHE A 22 6.99 -19.49 0.26
N SER A 23 7.92 -18.75 -0.36
CA SER A 23 9.32 -19.14 -0.46
C SER A 23 9.98 -19.21 0.91
N ALA A 24 9.73 -18.20 1.76
CA ALA A 24 10.24 -18.15 3.13
C ALA A 24 9.64 -19.25 4.02
N LEU A 25 8.36 -19.60 3.85
CA LEU A 25 7.77 -20.75 4.53
C LEU A 25 8.43 -22.07 4.12
N TYR A 26 8.72 -22.24 2.82
CA TYR A 26 9.42 -23.41 2.30
C TYR A 26 10.85 -23.53 2.85
N GLU A 27 11.53 -22.41 3.06
CA GLU A 27 12.87 -22.36 3.66
C GLU A 27 12.88 -22.31 5.20
N GLU A 28 11.73 -22.49 5.86
CA GLU A 28 11.56 -22.38 7.32
C GLU A 28 12.02 -21.02 7.92
N ALA A 29 12.10 -19.98 7.08
CA ALA A 29 12.50 -18.62 7.45
C ALA A 29 11.30 -17.82 7.99
N TYR A 30 10.77 -18.22 9.15
CA TYR A 30 9.50 -17.69 9.67
C TYR A 30 9.49 -16.18 9.95
N ILE A 31 10.62 -15.60 10.35
CA ILE A 31 10.71 -14.14 10.55
C ILE A 31 10.48 -13.43 9.20
N THR A 32 11.19 -13.85 8.15
CA THR A 32 10.99 -13.33 6.78
C THR A 32 9.56 -13.55 6.31
N ALA A 33 9.00 -14.75 6.52
CA ALA A 33 7.61 -15.04 6.16
C ALA A 33 6.64 -14.06 6.86
N SER A 34 6.80 -13.82 8.15
CA SER A 34 5.93 -12.89 8.90
C SER A 34 6.00 -11.45 8.38
N ILE A 35 7.20 -10.97 8.02
CA ILE A 35 7.41 -9.63 7.47
C ILE A 35 6.76 -9.54 6.08
N ALA A 36 7.04 -10.50 5.19
CA ALA A 36 6.49 -10.52 3.84
C ALA A 36 4.96 -10.60 3.84
N PHE A 37 4.38 -11.43 4.69
CA PHE A 37 2.93 -11.51 4.85
C PHE A 37 2.33 -10.19 5.35
N THR A 38 2.95 -9.58 6.35
CA THR A 38 2.50 -8.28 6.89
C THR A 38 2.56 -7.19 5.82
N ALA A 39 3.65 -7.13 5.03
CA ALA A 39 3.79 -6.21 3.92
C ALA A 39 2.71 -6.42 2.86
N ALA A 40 2.46 -7.67 2.44
CA ALA A 40 1.40 -8.00 1.48
C ALA A 40 0.02 -7.51 1.97
N VAL A 41 -0.31 -7.72 3.25
CA VAL A 41 -1.57 -7.26 3.84
C VAL A 41 -1.67 -5.74 3.81
N ILE A 42 -0.62 -5.04 4.24
CA ILE A 42 -0.58 -3.56 4.24
C ILE A 42 -0.76 -3.02 2.82
N GLU A 43 -0.07 -3.58 1.83
CA GLU A 43 -0.16 -3.12 0.44
C GLU A 43 -1.52 -3.36 -0.19
N ILE A 44 -2.16 -4.50 0.09
CA ILE A 44 -3.53 -4.76 -0.36
C ILE A 44 -4.49 -3.75 0.26
N LEU A 45 -4.42 -3.55 1.58
CA LEU A 45 -5.25 -2.57 2.29
C LEU A 45 -5.01 -1.16 1.73
N ALA A 46 -3.74 -0.77 1.56
CA ALA A 46 -3.39 0.51 0.96
C ALA A 46 -3.97 0.64 -0.45
N SER A 47 -3.95 -0.41 -1.29
CA SER A 47 -4.51 -0.34 -2.64
C SER A 47 -6.03 -0.06 -2.67
N ILE A 48 -6.75 -0.51 -1.63
CA ILE A 48 -8.20 -0.33 -1.46
C ILE A 48 -8.47 1.06 -0.86
N TYR A 49 -7.84 1.36 0.28
CA TYR A 49 -8.10 2.54 1.10
C TYR A 49 -7.32 3.78 0.69
N LEU A 50 -6.43 3.70 -0.30
CA LEU A 50 -5.83 4.91 -0.85
C LEU A 50 -6.98 5.86 -1.23
N PRO A 51 -6.93 7.15 -0.88
CA PRO A 51 -7.93 8.14 -1.28
C PRO A 51 -7.99 8.30 -2.80
N LYS A 52 -9.09 8.82 -3.32
CA LYS A 52 -9.20 9.23 -4.74
C LYS A 52 -8.82 10.69 -4.94
N GLU A 53 -8.55 11.39 -3.84
CA GLU A 53 -8.50 12.84 -3.81
C GLU A 53 -7.11 13.45 -3.95
N HIS A 54 -7.13 14.78 -4.02
CA HIS A 54 -5.98 15.66 -4.03
C HIS A 54 -5.26 15.53 -2.68
N ILE A 55 -4.05 14.98 -2.71
CA ILE A 55 -3.19 14.88 -1.53
C ILE A 55 -2.52 16.24 -1.35
N HIS A 56 -2.89 16.98 -0.30
CA HIS A 56 -2.15 18.18 0.09
C HIS A 56 -0.93 17.75 0.92
N LEU A 57 0.25 17.85 0.32
CA LEU A 57 1.50 17.51 0.97
C LEU A 57 1.86 18.55 2.05
N LYS A 58 1.33 18.37 3.26
CA LYS A 58 1.71 19.12 4.46
C LYS A 58 2.80 18.37 5.22
N GLY A 59 4.08 18.69 4.94
CA GLY A 59 5.23 18.30 5.76
C GLY A 59 5.27 16.80 6.14
N LEU A 60 4.82 16.46 7.36
CA LEU A 60 4.92 15.12 7.95
C LEU A 60 3.70 14.21 7.70
N ILE A 61 2.50 14.78 7.58
CA ILE A 61 1.24 14.06 7.35
C ILE A 61 0.46 14.85 6.31
N SER A 62 0.25 14.23 5.14
CA SER A 62 -0.57 14.84 4.09
C SER A 62 -2.03 14.91 4.53
N ASP A 63 -2.66 16.04 4.26
CA ASP A 63 -4.10 16.19 4.42
C ASP A 63 -4.81 15.56 3.22
N VAL A 64 -5.87 14.80 3.49
CA VAL A 64 -6.59 13.97 2.53
C VAL A 64 -8.09 14.20 2.76
N HIS A 65 -8.77 14.76 1.77
CA HIS A 65 -10.19 15.17 1.87
C HIS A 65 -10.93 14.94 0.55
N GLU A 66 -12.24 14.62 0.61
CA GLU A 66 -13.06 14.21 -0.56
C GLU A 66 -13.33 15.34 -1.55
N ASP A 67 -13.46 16.54 -1.01
CA ASP A 67 -13.55 17.80 -1.71
C ASP A 67 -12.59 18.78 -1.04
N CYS A 68 -11.92 19.62 -1.84
CA CYS A 68 -11.27 20.80 -1.29
C CYS A 68 -12.35 21.64 -0.62
N ASP A 69 -12.22 21.93 0.67
CA ASP A 69 -12.82 23.13 1.21
C ASP A 69 -12.18 24.28 0.44
N ASP A 70 -12.87 24.78 -0.59
CA ASP A 70 -12.58 26.07 -1.20
C ASP A 70 -12.81 27.11 -0.08
N ASP A 71 -11.80 27.27 0.77
CA ASP A 71 -11.74 28.35 1.74
C ASP A 71 -11.86 29.66 0.95
N LYS A 72 -12.89 30.43 1.30
CA LYS A 72 -13.12 31.80 0.87
C LYS A 72 -11.93 32.71 1.15
#